data_AF-A0A661J7V2-F1
#
_entry.id   AF-A0A661J7V2-F1
#
_cell.length_a   1.000
_cell.length_b   1.000
_cell.length_c   1.000
_cell.angle_alpha   90.00
_cell.angle_beta   90.00
_cell.angle_gamma   90.00
#
_symmetry.space_group_name_H-M   'P 1'
#
loop_
_entity.id
_entity.type
_entity.pdbx_description
1 polymer ?
#
loop_
_entity_poly.entity_id
_entity_poly.type
_entity_poly.pdbx_seq_one_letter_code
_entity_poly.pdbx_strand_id
1 'polypeptide(L)' 'MELKNSLSELSTLGKSLEQFGEALGLSSKILFEISLSMEELFSNLISYGYADDAVPWLKVAISHEDAMIIIRLEEDGITS' A
#
# COMPACT_ATOMS: atom_id res chain seq x y z
N MET A 1 -4.09 -3.14 -7.54
CA MET A 1 -3.60 -4.49 -7.20
C MET A 1 -4.26 -4.93 -5.91
N GLU A 2 -4.32 -6.24 -5.65
CA GLU A 2 -4.83 -6.79 -4.40
C GLU A 2 -3.67 -7.42 -3.62
N LEU A 3 -3.55 -7.07 -2.34
CA LEU A 3 -2.52 -7.55 -1.44
C LEU A 3 -3.19 -8.21 -0.25
N LYS A 4 -2.62 -9.32 0.24
CA LYS A 4 -3.00 -9.87 1.54
C LYS A 4 -2.55 -8.91 2.64
N ASN A 5 -3.33 -8.79 3.71
CA ASN A 5 -2.91 -8.04 4.90
C ASN A 5 -1.79 -8.79 5.66
N SER A 6 -0.59 -8.81 5.08
CA SER A 6 0.60 -9.47 5.62
C SER A 6 1.85 -8.66 5.27
N LEU A 7 2.81 -8.63 6.19
CA LEU A 7 4.07 -7.89 6.00
C LEU A 7 4.86 -8.37 4.77
N SER A 8 4.69 -9.61 4.33
CA SER A 8 5.34 -10.13 3.13
C SER A 8 4.88 -9.43 1.83
N GLU A 9 3.68 -8.86 1.81
CA GLU A 9 3.16 -8.16 0.63
C GLU A 9 3.67 -6.71 0.51
N LEU A 10 4.27 -6.16 1.57
CA LEU A 10 4.93 -4.84 1.52
C LEU A 10 6.09 -4.81 0.52
N SER A 11 6.81 -5.93 0.39
CA SER A 11 7.87 -6.07 -0.62
C SER A 11 7.31 -6.00 -2.06
N THR A 12 6.12 -6.56 -2.28
CA THR A 12 5.42 -6.51 -3.58
C THR A 12 4.94 -5.07 -3.88
N LEU A 13 4.41 -4.39 -2.86
CA LEU A 13 4.00 -3.00 -2.96
C LEU A 13 5.17 -2.06 -3.25
N GLY A 14 6.28 -2.21 -2.53
CA GLY A 14 7.50 -1.41 -2.72
C GLY A 14 8.03 -1.52 -4.15
N LYS A 15 8.14 -2.74 -4.69
CA LYS A 15 8.55 -2.95 -6.10
C LYS A 15 7.60 -2.30 -7.10
N SER A 16 6.30 -2.36 -6.84
CA SER A 16 5.30 -1.76 -7.72
C SER A 16 5.36 -0.23 -7.67
N LEU A 17 5.64 0.35 -6.49
CA LEU A 17 5.87 1.78 -6.31
C LEU A 17 7.15 2.23 -7.00
N GLU A 18 8.24 1.47 -6.89
CA GLU A 18 9.49 1.74 -7.61
C GLU A 18 9.25 1.79 -9.12
N GLN A 19 8.61 0.77 -9.69
CA GLN A 19 8.29 0.74 -11.13
C GLN A 19 7.41 1.91 -11.56
N PHE A 20 6.38 2.24 -10.77
CA PHE A 20 5.50 3.37 -11.03
C PHE A 20 6.25 4.71 -10.95
N GLY A 21 7.10 4.87 -9.93
CA GLY A 21 7.85 6.09 -9.71
C GLY A 21 8.97 6.31 -10.71
N GLU A 22 9.67 5.25 -11.13
CA GLU A 22 10.63 5.30 -12.22
C GLU A 22 9.97 5.77 -13.52
N ALA A 23 8.78 5.26 -13.84
CA ALA A 23 8.02 5.69 -15.02
C ALA A 23 7.62 7.17 -14.98
N LEU A 24 7.47 7.75 -13.78
CA LEU A 24 7.16 9.16 -13.55
C LEU A 24 8.39 10.04 -13.32
N GLY A 25 9.61 9.47 -13.30
CA GLY A 25 10.84 10.19 -13.02
C GLY A 25 10.98 10.66 -11.56
N LEU A 26 10.32 9.98 -10.62
CA LEU A 26 10.44 10.27 -9.20
C LEU A 26 11.83 9.93 -8.68
N SER A 27 12.34 10.76 -7.77
CA SER A 27 13.61 10.47 -7.11
C SER A 27 13.47 9.27 -6.16
N SER A 28 14.55 8.51 -6.01
CA SER A 28 14.63 7.38 -5.06
C SER A 28 14.32 7.82 -3.62
N LYS A 29 14.57 9.09 -3.26
CA LYS A 29 14.21 9.64 -1.96
C LYS A 29 12.69 9.67 -1.75
N ILE A 30 11.93 10.14 -2.75
CA ILE A 30 10.46 10.18 -2.69
C ILE A 30 9.90 8.76 -2.60
N LEU A 31 10.44 7.84 -3.41
CA LEU A 31 10.03 6.42 -3.39
C LEU A 31 10.27 5.77 -2.02
N PHE A 32 11.39 6.08 -1.38
CA PHE A 32 11.71 5.61 -0.05
C PHE A 32 10.75 6.15 1.02
N GLU A 33 10.48 7.47 1.00
CA GLU A 33 9.54 8.11 1.95
C GLU A 33 8.12 7.55 1.83
N ILE A 34 7.66 7.29 0.59
CA ILE A 34 6.36 6.66 0.33
C ILE A 34 6.36 5.22 0.88
N SER A 35 7.41 4.44 0.61
CA SER A 35 7.51 3.05 1.08
C SER A 35 7.47 2.97 2.60
N LEU A 36 8.22 3.84 3.30
CA LEU A 36 8.21 3.89 4.77
C LEU A 36 6.83 4.26 5.32
N SER A 37 6.15 5.24 4.72
CA SER A 37 4.79 5.64 5.11
C SER A 37 3.78 4.49 4.92
N MET A 38 3.99 3.67 3.89
CA MET A 38 3.16 2.48 3.65
C MET A 38 3.42 1.37 4.65
N GLU A 39 4.67 1.10 5.01
CA GLU A 39 5.01 0.14 6.05
C GLU A 39 4.35 0.49 7.39
N GLU A 40 4.34 1.77 7.77
CA GLU A 40 3.70 2.24 9.00
C GLU A 40 2.17 2.10 8.94
N LEU A 41 1.55 2.46 7.81
CA LEU A 41 0.11 2.30 7.62
C LEU A 41 -0.32 0.82 7.64
N PHE A 42 0.43 -0.06 7.00
CA PHE A 42 0.18 -1.51 7.06
C PHE A 42 0.40 -2.06 8.48
N SER A 43 1.46 -1.63 9.16
CA SER A 43 1.72 -2.02 10.56
C SER A 43 0.54 -1.64 11.45
N ASN A 44 -0.03 -0.44 11.24
CA ASN A 44 -1.23 -0.01 11.93
C ASN A 44 -2.43 -0.92 11.56
N LEU A 45 -2.72 -1.15 10.28
CA LEU A 45 -3.83 -2.01 9.85
C LEU A 45 -3.74 -3.45 10.39
N ILE A 46 -2.54 -4.04 10.40
CA ILE A 46 -2.28 -5.35 11.01
C ILE A 46 -2.47 -5.30 12.53
N SER A 47 -2.00 -4.24 13.18
CA SER A 47 -2.11 -4.07 14.65
C SER A 47 -3.55 -3.84 15.12
N TYR A 48 -4.40 -3.25 14.28
CA TYR A 48 -5.82 -3.08 14.53
C TYR A 48 -6.67 -4.27 14.03
N GLY A 49 -6.04 -5.27 13.40
CA GLY A 49 -6.69 -6.31 12.62
C GLY A 49 -7.17 -7.54 13.41
N TYR A 50 -8.43 -7.47 13.84
CA TYR A 50 -9.47 -8.51 13.91
C TYR A 50 -9.27 -9.78 14.77
N ALA A 51 -10.25 -9.97 15.68
CA ALA A 51 -10.40 -11.13 16.56
C ALA A 51 -10.94 -12.40 15.86
N ASP A 52 -11.22 -12.34 14.56
CA ASP A 52 -11.66 -13.47 13.74
C ASP A 52 -10.62 -13.71 12.64
N ASP A 53 -10.28 -14.98 12.40
CA ASP A 53 -9.20 -15.49 11.53
C ASP A 53 -9.27 -15.11 10.03
N ALA A 54 -10.07 -14.12 9.64
CA ALA A 54 -10.16 -13.61 8.28
C ALA A 54 -9.09 -12.53 8.05
N VAL A 55 -7.96 -12.90 7.44
CA VAL A 55 -6.99 -11.92 6.93
C VAL A 55 -7.68 -11.10 5.83
N PRO A 56 -7.99 -9.81 6.04
CA PRO A 56 -8.67 -9.03 5.02
C PRO A 56 -7.75 -8.83 3.80
N TRP A 57 -8.34 -8.82 2.62
CA TRP A 57 -7.64 -8.41 1.40
C TRP A 57 -7.67 -6.89 1.31
N LEU A 58 -6.53 -6.30 0.91
CA LEU A 58 -6.38 -4.87 0.70
C LEU A 58 -6.27 -4.57 -0.78
N LYS A 59 -7.17 -3.73 -1.28
CA LYS A 59 -7.11 -3.15 -2.62
C LYS A 59 -6.21 -1.91 -2.57
N VAL A 60 -5.15 -1.94 -3.37
CA VAL A 60 -4.22 -0.82 -3.51
C VAL A 60 -4.33 -0.23 -4.91
N ALA A 61 -4.62 1.06 -4.97
CA ALA A 61 -4.60 1.84 -6.20
C ALA A 61 -3.59 2.99 -6.08
N ILE A 62 -2.74 3.14 -7.09
CA ILE A 62 -1.76 4.22 -7.18
C ILE A 62 -2.12 5.02 -8.44
N SER A 63 -2.36 6.31 -8.28
CA SER A 63 -2.58 7.25 -9.37
C SER A 63 -1.67 8.47 -9.23
N HIS A 64 -1.44 9.13 -10.35
CA HIS A 64 -0.74 10.40 -10.42
C HIS A 64 -1.67 11.43 -11.07
N GLU A 65 -1.97 12.48 -10.33
CA GLU A 65 -2.85 13.57 -10.76
C GLU A 65 -2.09 14.88 -10.57
N ASP A 66 -1.82 15.58 -11.67
CA ASP A 66 -1.01 16.80 -11.75
C ASP A 66 0.41 16.65 -11.15
N ALA A 67 0.59 17.08 -9.90
CA ALA A 67 1.86 17.00 -9.15
C ALA A 67 1.71 16.20 -7.85
N MET A 68 0.63 15.41 -7.74
CA MET A 68 0.29 14.62 -6.56
C MET A 68 0.24 13.14 -6.91
N ILE A 69 0.87 12.35 -6.04
CA ILE A 69 0.73 10.89 -6.04
C ILE A 69 -0.36 10.56 -5.03
N ILE A 70 -1.38 9.84 -5.49
CA ILE A 70 -2.50 9.41 -4.67
C ILE A 70 -2.39 7.90 -4.53
N ILE A 71 -2.28 7.44 -3.28
CA ILE A 71 -2.30 6.02 -2.95
C ILE A 71 -3.57 5.76 -2.15
N ARG A 72 -4.44 4.92 -2.69
CA ARG A 72 -5.69 4.49 -2.05
C ARG A 72 -5.53 3.06 -1.56
N LEU A 73 -5.84 2.86 -0.28
CA LEU A 73 -5.90 1.58 0.40
C LEU A 73 -7.35 1.35 0.83
N GLU A 74 -7.97 0.29 0.33
CA GLU A 74 -9.34 -0.10 0.68
C GLU A 74 -9.34 -1.53 1.19
N GLU A 75 -9.81 -1.75 2.42
CA GLU A 75 -10.09 -3.08 2.92
C GLU A 75 -11.38 -3.58 2.25
N ASP A 76 -11.39 -4.81 1.75
CA ASP A 76 -12.65 -5.49 1.41
C ASP A 76 -13.38 -5.86 2.72
N GLY A 77 -13.89 -4.85 3.40
CA GLY A 77 -14.79 -5.02 4.53
C GLY A 77 -16.06 -5.68 4.01
N ILE A 78 -16.39 -6.86 4.55
CA ILE A 78 -17.71 -7.45 4.37
C ILE A 78 -18.70 -6.41 4.92
N THR A 79 -19.49 -5.83 4.03
CA THR A 79 -20.68 -5.05 4.41
C THR A 79 -21.65 -6.04 5.03
N SER A 80 -21.65 -6.11 6.36
CA SER A 80 -22.74 -6.73 7.13
C SER A 80 -23.95 -5.81 7.17
#